data_AF-A0A946FFU1-F1
#
_entry.id   AF-A0A946FFU1-F1
#
_cell.length_a   1.000
_cell.length_b   1.000
_cell.length_c   1.000
_cell.angle_alpha   90.00
_cell.angle_beta   90.00
_cell.angle_gamma   90.00
#
_symmetry.space_group_name_H-M   'P 1'
#
loop_
_entity.id
_entity.type
_entity.pdbx_description
1 polymer ?
#
loop_
_entity_poly.entity_id
_entity_poly.type
_entity_poly.pdbx_seq_one_letter_code
_entity_poly.pdbx_strand_id
1 'polypeptide(L)'
;MSQQSSIGSAEDLRNPDYMPPMIQAVPLGIQHILAMFISNVTPAIIVCGAAGFGFNSNSPDFPNMIYMIQMSMFFAGIATLIQTIGFGPVGARLPIVQGTSFAFVPIMVPLVADKGVDAIAILMGGVIIGGLFHTILGFFIGRIRFALPPLVTGLIVMMIGLALIKVGIQYAAGGVPAKMNGLPEYGSLLNWSVAGVVI
;
A
#
# COMPACT_ATOMS: atom_id res chain seq x y z
N MET A 1 -23.79 29.77 18.34
CA MET A 1 -23.17 30.16 17.05
C MET A 1 -22.49 28.93 16.48
N SER A 2 -23.17 28.23 15.57
CA SER A 2 -22.60 27.08 14.85
C SER A 2 -21.46 27.58 13.97
N GLN A 3 -20.23 27.14 14.23
CA GLN A 3 -19.09 27.41 13.36
C GLN A 3 -19.35 26.74 12.01
N GLN A 4 -19.88 27.49 11.04
CA GLN A 4 -19.97 27.07 9.65
C GLN A 4 -18.55 27.11 9.08
N SER A 5 -18.00 25.93 8.83
CA SER A 5 -16.78 25.81 8.04
C SER A 5 -17.13 25.99 6.56
N SER A 6 -16.14 26.34 5.72
CA SER A 6 -16.37 26.46 4.28
C SER A 6 -16.86 25.16 3.63
N ILE A 7 -16.66 24.03 4.30
CA ILE A 7 -16.96 22.64 3.87
C ILE A 7 -18.24 22.06 4.47
N GLY A 8 -18.97 22.77 5.34
CA GLY A 8 -20.23 22.30 5.95
C GLY A 8 -20.38 22.63 7.44
N SER A 9 -21.50 22.23 8.03
CA SER A 9 -21.71 22.31 9.48
C SER A 9 -21.02 21.16 10.23
N ALA A 10 -20.84 21.29 11.55
CA ALA A 10 -20.25 20.23 12.36
C ALA A 10 -21.08 18.93 12.38
N GLU A 11 -22.38 19.02 12.12
CA GLU A 11 -23.28 17.87 12.01
C GLU A 11 -23.15 17.19 10.64
N ASP A 12 -23.03 18.00 9.57
CA ASP A 12 -22.77 17.52 8.22
C ASP A 12 -21.45 16.75 8.13
N LEU A 13 -20.38 17.25 8.76
CA LEU A 13 -19.05 16.62 8.74
C LEU A 13 -18.99 15.30 9.52
N ARG A 14 -19.99 14.99 10.36
CA ARG A 14 -20.10 13.70 11.05
C ARG A 14 -20.88 12.67 10.23
N ASN A 15 -21.62 13.10 9.22
CA ASN A 15 -22.43 12.22 8.38
C ASN A 15 -21.56 11.64 7.24
N PRO A 16 -21.34 10.31 7.18
CA PRO A 16 -20.59 9.68 6.10
C PRO A 16 -21.19 9.89 4.69
N ASP A 17 -22.50 10.14 4.62
CA ASP A 17 -23.23 10.35 3.36
C ASP A 17 -23.23 11.82 2.91
N TYR A 18 -22.71 12.74 3.73
CA TYR A 18 -22.66 14.15 3.37
C TYR A 18 -21.56 14.40 2.33
N MET A 19 -21.96 14.97 1.20
CA MET A 19 -21.03 15.38 0.15
C MET A 19 -20.81 16.90 0.22
N PRO A 20 -19.57 17.37 0.50
CA PRO A 20 -19.26 18.79 0.47
C PRO A 20 -19.38 19.34 -0.97
N PRO A 21 -19.44 20.68 -1.14
CA PRO A 21 -19.52 21.29 -2.47
C PRO A 21 -18.43 20.77 -3.42
N MET A 22 -18.79 20.49 -4.68
CA MET A 22 -17.90 19.84 -5.66
C MET A 22 -16.56 20.58 -5.84
N ILE A 23 -16.57 21.91 -5.72
CA ILE A 23 -15.38 22.78 -5.80
C ILE A 23 -14.34 22.43 -4.73
N GLN A 24 -14.77 21.92 -3.57
CA GLN A 24 -13.91 21.50 -2.48
C GLN A 24 -13.72 19.97 -2.47
N ALA A 25 -14.75 19.21 -2.83
CA ALA A 25 -14.69 17.75 -2.89
C ALA A 25 -13.62 17.24 -3.87
N VAL A 26 -13.48 17.87 -5.05
CA VAL A 26 -12.51 17.46 -6.06
C VAL A 26 -11.05 17.64 -5.58
N PRO A 27 -10.62 18.82 -5.09
CA PRO A 27 -9.29 18.97 -4.50
C PRO A 27 -9.02 18.02 -3.33
N LEU A 28 -10.00 17.79 -2.45
CA LEU A 28 -9.88 16.85 -1.33
C LEU A 28 -9.70 15.40 -1.80
N GLY A 29 -10.40 15.01 -2.88
CA GLY A 29 -10.24 13.71 -3.53
C GLY A 29 -8.85 13.56 -4.16
N ILE A 30 -8.37 14.59 -4.86
CA ILE A 30 -7.01 14.61 -5.42
C ILE A 30 -5.97 14.48 -4.30
N GLN A 31 -6.12 15.23 -3.21
CA GLN A 31 -5.22 15.13 -2.05
C GLN A 31 -5.20 13.71 -1.48
N HIS A 32 -6.36 13.04 -1.38
CA HIS A 32 -6.43 11.65 -0.95
C HIS A 32 -5.68 10.71 -1.89
N ILE A 33 -5.86 10.87 -3.21
CA ILE A 33 -5.15 10.06 -4.21
C ILE A 33 -3.63 10.27 -4.09
N LEU A 34 -3.18 11.52 -3.94
CA LEU A 34 -1.77 11.84 -3.76
C LEU A 34 -1.21 11.24 -2.45
N ALA A 35 -1.99 11.28 -1.37
CA ALA A 35 -1.60 10.71 -0.08
C ALA A 35 -1.46 9.18 -0.13
N MET A 36 -2.32 8.48 -0.87
CA MET A 36 -2.29 7.01 -0.99
C MET A 36 -1.37 6.50 -2.11
N PHE A 37 -0.91 7.37 -3.02
CA PHE A 37 -0.15 6.96 -4.20
C PHE A 37 1.11 6.18 -3.84
N ILE A 38 1.94 6.76 -2.97
CA ILE A 38 3.22 6.16 -2.59
C ILE A 38 3.00 4.83 -1.86
N SER A 39 2.02 4.77 -0.94
CA SER A 39 1.76 3.54 -0.18
C SER A 39 1.28 2.38 -1.05
N ASN A 40 0.57 2.65 -2.16
CA ASN A 40 0.08 1.60 -3.03
C ASN A 40 1.12 1.14 -4.07
N VAL A 41 1.98 2.04 -4.54
CA VAL A 41 3.01 1.74 -5.55
C VAL A 41 4.23 1.06 -4.92
N THR A 42 4.60 1.48 -3.72
CA THR A 42 5.85 1.05 -3.07
C THR A 42 5.98 -0.46 -2.86
N PRO A 43 4.96 -1.21 -2.38
CA PRO A 43 5.08 -2.66 -2.23
C PRO A 43 5.34 -3.39 -3.56
N ALA A 44 4.73 -2.95 -4.66
CA ALA A 44 4.98 -3.53 -5.99
C ALA A 44 6.43 -3.30 -6.41
N ILE A 45 6.96 -2.10 -6.19
CA ILE A 45 8.37 -1.76 -6.46
C ILE A 45 9.31 -2.62 -5.61
N ILE A 46 9.03 -2.77 -4.31
CA ILE A 46 9.85 -3.57 -3.39
C ILE A 46 9.92 -5.03 -3.84
N VAL A 47 8.77 -5.62 -4.17
CA VAL A 47 8.67 -7.03 -4.55
C VAL A 47 9.33 -7.28 -5.91
N CYS A 48 9.08 -6.43 -6.92
CA CYS A 48 9.73 -6.55 -8.23
C CYS A 48 11.24 -6.28 -8.16
N GLY A 49 11.66 -5.35 -7.30
CA GLY A 49 13.06 -5.09 -7.02
C GLY A 49 13.77 -6.30 -6.41
N ALA A 50 13.15 -6.94 -5.42
CA ALA A 50 13.66 -8.19 -4.84
C ALA A 50 13.70 -9.34 -5.86
N ALA A 51 12.72 -9.41 -6.76
CA ALA A 51 12.66 -10.44 -7.79
C ALA A 51 13.69 -10.25 -8.93
N GLY A 52 14.40 -9.13 -8.98
CA GLY A 52 15.52 -8.92 -9.92
C GLY A 52 15.16 -8.18 -11.21
N PHE A 53 13.94 -7.66 -11.35
CA PHE A 53 13.52 -6.86 -12.53
C PHE A 53 13.00 -5.47 -12.16
N GLY A 54 13.46 -4.93 -11.02
CA GLY A 54 13.14 -3.59 -10.56
C GLY A 54 13.79 -2.46 -11.38
N PHE A 55 13.65 -1.22 -10.91
CA PHE A 55 14.32 -0.06 -11.51
C PHE A 55 15.83 -0.27 -11.71
N ASN A 56 16.35 0.17 -12.86
CA ASN A 56 17.77 0.07 -13.21
C ASN A 56 18.33 -1.37 -13.24
N SER A 57 17.48 -2.40 -13.39
CA SER A 57 17.91 -3.80 -13.51
C SER A 57 18.44 -4.17 -14.90
N ASN A 58 18.23 -3.33 -15.93
CA ASN A 58 18.45 -3.66 -17.35
C ASN A 58 17.80 -4.99 -17.79
N SER A 59 16.82 -5.49 -17.03
CA SER A 59 16.12 -6.72 -17.33
C SER A 59 15.10 -6.50 -18.46
N PRO A 60 14.97 -7.44 -19.41
CA PRO A 60 13.88 -7.41 -20.39
C PRO A 60 12.49 -7.44 -19.73
N ASP A 61 12.41 -7.85 -18.47
CA ASP A 61 11.18 -7.96 -17.69
C ASP A 61 10.78 -6.69 -16.95
N PHE A 62 11.53 -5.60 -17.08
CA PHE A 62 11.17 -4.30 -16.50
C PHE A 62 9.72 -3.85 -16.80
N PRO A 63 9.14 -4.08 -18.01
CA PRO A 63 7.73 -3.79 -18.28
C PRO A 63 6.75 -4.49 -17.33
N ASN A 64 7.11 -5.65 -16.77
CA ASN A 64 6.27 -6.37 -15.79
C ASN A 64 6.17 -5.61 -14.48
N MET A 65 7.20 -4.85 -14.08
CA MET A 65 7.11 -3.99 -12.90
C MET A 65 6.11 -2.85 -13.13
N ILE A 66 6.15 -2.21 -14.30
CA ILE A 66 5.18 -1.16 -14.65
C ILE A 66 3.75 -1.73 -14.64
N TYR A 67 3.57 -2.92 -15.22
CA TYR A 67 2.30 -3.62 -15.20
C TYR A 67 1.82 -3.88 -13.75
N MET A 68 2.70 -4.35 -12.85
CA MET A 68 2.37 -4.55 -11.44
C MET A 68 1.95 -3.25 -10.74
N ILE A 69 2.64 -2.13 -11.01
CA ILE A 69 2.28 -0.82 -10.47
C ILE A 69 0.89 -0.39 -10.96
N GLN A 70 0.62 -0.53 -12.26
CA GLN A 70 -0.66 -0.17 -12.87
C GLN A 70 -1.81 -1.02 -12.31
N MET A 71 -1.62 -2.34 -12.22
CA MET A 71 -2.62 -3.25 -11.68
C MET A 71 -2.87 -2.98 -10.19
N SER A 72 -1.82 -2.69 -9.40
CA SER A 72 -1.96 -2.28 -7.99
C SER A 72 -2.85 -1.03 -7.86
N MET A 73 -2.61 0.01 -8.66
CA MET A 73 -3.44 1.23 -8.64
C MET A 73 -4.88 0.95 -9.05
N PHE A 74 -5.07 0.18 -10.12
CA PHE A 74 -6.38 -0.11 -10.66
C PHE A 74 -7.25 -0.89 -9.66
N PHE A 75 -6.71 -1.97 -9.10
CA PHE A 75 -7.45 -2.77 -8.12
C PHE A 75 -7.62 -2.05 -6.77
N ALA A 76 -6.68 -1.19 -6.35
CA ALA A 76 -6.89 -0.34 -5.17
C ALA A 76 -8.07 0.63 -5.37
N GLY A 77 -8.21 1.22 -6.57
CA GLY A 77 -9.35 2.04 -6.95
C GLY A 77 -10.67 1.26 -6.95
N ILE A 78 -10.70 0.10 -7.62
CA ILE A 78 -11.88 -0.77 -7.64
C ILE A 78 -12.28 -1.19 -6.22
N ALA A 79 -11.33 -1.66 -5.42
CA ALA A 79 -11.59 -2.10 -4.05
C ALA A 79 -12.09 -0.94 -3.19
N THR A 80 -11.56 0.27 -3.37
CA THR A 80 -12.07 1.48 -2.71
C THR A 80 -13.52 1.73 -3.08
N LEU A 81 -13.88 1.69 -4.37
CA LEU A 81 -15.28 1.87 -4.81
C LEU A 81 -16.21 0.79 -4.26
N ILE A 82 -15.79 -0.49 -4.27
CA ILE A 82 -16.57 -1.58 -3.67
C ILE A 82 -16.78 -1.32 -2.17
N GLN A 83 -15.79 -0.77 -1.48
CA GLN A 83 -15.87 -0.57 -0.04
C GLN A 83 -16.67 0.67 0.37
N THR A 84 -16.63 1.73 -0.44
CA THR A 84 -17.32 3.00 -0.20
C THR A 84 -18.75 3.03 -0.74
N ILE A 85 -18.99 2.52 -1.95
CA ILE A 85 -20.33 2.48 -2.57
C ILE A 85 -21.08 1.20 -2.15
N GLY A 86 -20.34 0.11 -1.94
CA GLY A 86 -20.92 -1.20 -1.71
C GLY A 86 -21.36 -1.90 -2.99
N PHE A 87 -21.40 -3.23 -2.95
CA PHE A 87 -21.96 -4.09 -3.99
C PHE A 87 -22.78 -5.20 -3.32
N GLY A 88 -24.10 -5.02 -3.28
CA GLY A 88 -25.00 -5.94 -2.57
C GLY A 88 -24.67 -5.99 -1.06
N PRO A 89 -24.42 -7.19 -0.47
CA PRO A 89 -24.01 -7.33 0.93
C PRO A 89 -22.51 -7.07 1.18
N VAL A 90 -21.73 -6.81 0.13
CA VAL A 90 -20.28 -6.56 0.22
C VAL A 90 -20.02 -5.05 0.27
N GLY A 91 -19.11 -4.62 1.14
CA GLY A 91 -18.73 -3.22 1.30
C GLY A 91 -19.29 -2.59 2.58
N ALA A 92 -18.47 -1.80 3.28
CA ALA A 92 -18.86 -1.17 4.54
C ALA A 92 -19.74 0.06 4.36
N ARG A 93 -19.79 0.65 3.15
CA ARG A 93 -20.46 1.93 2.86
C ARG A 93 -19.98 3.05 3.78
N LEU A 94 -18.67 3.04 4.01
CA LEU A 94 -17.95 4.02 4.82
C LEU A 94 -16.79 4.56 3.98
N PRO A 95 -16.27 5.76 4.28
CA PRO A 95 -15.13 6.36 3.59
C PRO A 95 -13.84 5.60 3.91
N ILE A 96 -13.70 4.39 3.34
CA ILE A 96 -12.58 3.48 3.53
C ILE A 96 -11.80 3.40 2.22
N VAL A 97 -10.59 3.93 2.23
CA VAL A 97 -9.66 3.83 1.11
C VAL A 97 -8.92 2.50 1.19
N GLN A 98 -8.92 1.75 0.10
CA GLN A 98 -8.20 0.49 -0.02
C GLN A 98 -6.79 0.73 -0.59
N GLY A 99 -5.85 -0.07 -0.12
CA GLY A 99 -4.47 0.03 -0.53
C GLY A 99 -3.70 -1.27 -0.35
N THR A 100 -2.46 -1.27 -0.83
CA THR A 100 -1.60 -2.46 -0.78
C THR A 100 -1.01 -2.62 0.61
N SER A 101 -1.25 -3.78 1.24
CA SER A 101 -0.82 -4.02 2.61
C SER A 101 0.69 -4.29 2.70
N PHE A 102 1.38 -3.43 3.45
CA PHE A 102 2.80 -3.61 3.78
C PHE A 102 3.07 -4.79 4.71
N ALA A 103 2.04 -5.34 5.37
CA ALA A 103 2.17 -6.49 6.26
C ALA A 103 2.72 -7.74 5.55
N PHE A 104 2.49 -7.85 4.23
CA PHE A 104 2.96 -8.99 3.46
C PHE A 104 4.39 -8.84 2.95
N VAL A 105 4.93 -7.62 2.86
CA VAL A 105 6.27 -7.36 2.29
C VAL A 105 7.38 -8.20 2.96
N PRO A 106 7.44 -8.33 4.30
CA PRO A 106 8.46 -9.17 4.95
C PRO A 106 8.40 -10.66 4.56
N ILE A 107 7.25 -11.14 4.09
CA ILE A 107 7.04 -12.53 3.65
C ILE A 107 7.28 -12.65 2.13
N MET A 108 6.83 -11.66 1.35
CA MET A 108 6.91 -11.66 -0.10
C MET A 108 8.34 -11.49 -0.61
N VAL A 109 9.13 -10.59 -0.01
CA VAL A 109 10.51 -10.30 -0.43
C VAL A 109 11.40 -11.55 -0.43
N PRO A 110 11.55 -12.31 0.67
CA PRO A 110 12.39 -13.51 0.66
C PRO A 110 11.82 -14.62 -0.23
N LEU A 111 10.51 -14.63 -0.49
CA LEU A 111 9.90 -15.62 -1.38
C LEU A 111 10.35 -15.43 -2.83
N VAL A 112 10.45 -14.19 -3.30
CA VAL A 112 10.77 -13.84 -4.70
C VAL A 112 12.24 -13.47 -4.93
N ALA A 113 13.01 -13.24 -3.87
CA ALA A 113 14.40 -12.81 -3.94
C ALA A 113 15.23 -13.60 -4.96
N ASP A 114 15.75 -12.91 -5.98
CA ASP A 114 16.61 -13.46 -7.04
C ASP A 114 16.00 -14.61 -7.87
N LYS A 115 14.67 -14.76 -7.88
CA LYS A 115 13.96 -15.83 -8.61
C LYS A 115 13.23 -15.36 -9.86
N GLY A 116 13.38 -14.09 -10.25
CA GLY A 116 12.80 -13.57 -11.49
C GLY A 116 11.27 -13.51 -11.50
N VAL A 117 10.71 -13.40 -12.71
CA VAL A 117 9.27 -13.22 -12.95
C VAL A 117 8.47 -14.47 -12.57
N ASP A 118 9.04 -15.67 -12.68
CA ASP A 118 8.33 -16.92 -12.37
C ASP A 118 7.91 -16.99 -10.89
N ALA A 119 8.73 -16.47 -9.98
CA ALA A 119 8.37 -16.40 -8.56
C ALA A 119 7.22 -15.43 -8.29
N ILE A 120 7.02 -14.42 -9.14
CA ILE A 120 5.89 -13.49 -9.03
C ILE A 120 4.59 -14.19 -9.42
N ALA A 121 4.61 -15.09 -10.41
CA ALA A 121 3.44 -15.91 -10.73
C ALA A 121 3.02 -16.79 -9.54
N ILE A 122 4.00 -17.44 -8.88
CA ILE A 122 3.75 -18.25 -7.68
C ILE A 122 3.18 -17.39 -6.54
N LEU A 123 3.80 -16.23 -6.31
CA LEU A 123 3.36 -15.24 -5.32
C LEU A 123 1.91 -14.80 -5.59
N MET A 124 1.56 -14.48 -6.84
CA MET A 124 0.19 -14.08 -7.21
C MET A 124 -0.82 -15.21 -6.99
N GLY A 125 -0.45 -16.46 -7.29
CA GLY A 125 -1.26 -17.64 -6.93
C GLY A 125 -1.54 -17.72 -5.43
N GLY A 126 -0.51 -17.49 -4.60
CA GLY A 126 -0.63 -17.41 -3.15
C GLY A 126 -1.53 -16.27 -2.69
N VAL A 127 -1.46 -15.08 -3.32
CA VAL A 127 -2.31 -13.93 -3.02
C VAL A 127 -3.79 -14.23 -3.31
N ILE A 128 -4.09 -14.91 -4.41
CA ILE A 128 -5.48 -15.30 -4.73
C ILE A 128 -6.03 -16.25 -3.68
N ILE A 129 -5.27 -17.29 -3.32
CA ILE A 129 -5.68 -18.26 -2.29
C ILE A 129 -5.84 -17.56 -0.93
N GLY A 130 -4.90 -16.68 -0.56
CA GLY A 130 -4.96 -15.88 0.66
C GLY A 130 -6.17 -14.94 0.69
N GLY A 131 -6.52 -14.33 -0.46
CA GLY A 131 -7.70 -13.50 -0.61
C GLY A 131 -8.99 -14.29 -0.38
N LEU A 132 -9.12 -15.47 -0.99
CA LEU A 132 -10.26 -16.37 -0.76
C LEU A 132 -10.35 -16.80 0.70
N PHE A 133 -9.22 -17.14 1.32
CA PHE A 133 -9.15 -17.44 2.75
C PHE A 133 -9.62 -16.26 3.60
N HIS A 134 -9.20 -15.03 3.30
CA HIS A 134 -9.67 -13.82 3.98
C HIS A 134 -11.17 -13.58 3.81
N THR A 135 -11.72 -13.83 2.61
CA THR A 135 -13.17 -13.74 2.38
C THR A 135 -13.93 -14.70 3.29
N ILE A 136 -13.47 -15.95 3.40
CA ILE A 136 -14.09 -16.95 4.29
C ILE A 136 -13.95 -16.52 5.76
N LEU A 137 -12.75 -16.07 6.16
CA LEU A 137 -12.48 -15.63 7.53
C LEU A 137 -13.36 -14.44 7.93
N GLY A 138 -13.70 -13.56 6.98
CA GLY A 138 -14.58 -12.40 7.19
C GLY A 138 -15.96 -12.76 7.77
N PHE A 139 -16.49 -13.96 7.48
CA PHE A 139 -17.78 -14.40 8.04
C PHE A 139 -17.70 -14.79 9.53
N PHE A 140 -16.52 -15.13 10.04
CA PHE A 140 -16.33 -15.65 11.40
C PHE A 140 -15.52 -14.72 12.31
N ILE A 141 -14.86 -13.70 11.76
CA ILE A 141 -13.93 -12.83 12.48
C ILE A 141 -14.54 -12.16 13.72
N GLY A 142 -15.84 -11.83 13.68
CA GLY A 142 -16.56 -11.24 14.81
C GLY A 142 -16.55 -12.13 16.06
N ARG A 143 -16.44 -13.46 15.91
CA ARG A 143 -16.35 -14.43 17.01
C ARG A 143 -14.92 -14.62 17.53
N ILE A 144 -13.90 -14.29 16.74
CA ILE A 144 -12.49 -14.55 17.05
C ILE A 144 -11.80 -13.27 17.59
N ARG A 145 -12.34 -12.09 17.29
CA ARG A 145 -11.74 -10.80 17.67
C ARG A 145 -11.40 -10.64 19.16
N PHE A 146 -12.05 -11.39 20.06
CA PHE A 146 -11.72 -11.36 21.49
C PHE A 146 -10.29 -11.86 21.78
N ALA A 147 -9.75 -12.73 20.92
CA ALA A 147 -8.40 -13.27 21.04
C ALA A 147 -7.32 -12.28 20.53
N LEU A 148 -7.73 -11.17 19.91
CA LEU A 148 -6.86 -10.13 19.37
C LEU A 148 -7.08 -8.81 20.14
N PRO A 149 -6.70 -8.73 21.43
CA PRO A 149 -6.85 -7.50 22.19
C PRO A 149 -6.01 -6.37 21.58
N PRO A 150 -6.34 -5.10 21.85
CA PRO A 150 -5.64 -3.95 21.26
C PRO A 150 -4.12 -3.95 21.45
N LEU A 151 -3.64 -4.55 22.54
CA LEU A 151 -2.21 -4.70 22.81
C LEU A 151 -1.53 -5.61 21.77
N VAL A 152 -2.17 -6.70 21.36
CA VAL A 152 -1.61 -7.65 20.39
C VAL A 152 -1.64 -7.05 18.98
N THR A 153 -2.76 -6.44 18.59
CA THR A 153 -2.88 -5.82 17.27
C THR A 153 -1.92 -4.63 17.13
N GLY A 154 -1.81 -3.77 18.14
CA GLY A 154 -0.86 -2.67 18.16
C GLY A 154 0.60 -3.12 18.09
N LEU A 155 0.97 -4.16 18.84
CA LEU A 155 2.32 -4.75 18.78
C LEU A 155 2.63 -5.29 17.38
N ILE A 156 1.70 -6.03 16.76
CA ILE A 156 1.88 -6.58 15.41
C ILE A 156 2.12 -5.45 14.40
N VAL A 157 1.31 -4.38 14.44
CA VAL A 157 1.47 -3.23 13.55
C VAL A 157 2.82 -2.54 13.78
N MET A 158 3.24 -2.37 15.04
CA MET A 158 4.56 -1.81 15.37
C MET A 158 5.69 -2.69 14.82
N MET A 159 5.60 -4.01 14.99
CA MET A 159 6.61 -4.95 14.48
C MET A 159 6.70 -4.93 12.95
N ILE A 160 5.57 -4.82 12.25
CA ILE A 160 5.56 -4.64 10.78
C ILE A 160 6.30 -3.36 10.40
N GLY A 161 6.02 -2.24 11.08
CA GLY A 161 6.72 -0.98 10.86
C GLY A 161 8.24 -1.10 11.08
N LEU A 162 8.66 -1.69 12.21
CA LEU A 162 10.08 -1.90 12.53
C LEU A 162 10.79 -2.79 11.50
N ALA A 163 10.12 -3.85 11.02
CA ALA A 163 10.67 -4.73 9.98
C ALA A 163 10.91 -3.99 8.65
N LEU A 164 10.10 -2.97 8.36
CA LEU A 164 10.18 -2.19 7.13
C LEU A 164 11.18 -1.03 7.20
N ILE A 165 11.64 -0.63 8.38
CA ILE A 165 12.68 0.40 8.53
C ILE A 165 13.92 0.05 7.71
N LYS A 166 14.34 -1.22 7.75
CA LYS A 166 15.50 -1.69 6.97
C LYS A 166 15.30 -1.49 5.47
N VAL A 167 14.08 -1.75 4.98
CA VAL A 167 13.74 -1.53 3.56
C VAL A 167 13.75 -0.03 3.26
N GLY A 168 13.11 0.79 4.09
CA GLY A 168 13.11 2.25 3.94
C GLY A 168 14.52 2.85 3.88
N ILE A 169 15.42 2.43 4.78
CA ILE A 169 16.83 2.87 4.80
C ILE A 169 17.53 2.49 3.50
N GLN A 170 17.32 1.28 2.97
CA GLN A 170 17.93 0.85 1.71
C GLN A 170 17.44 1.66 0.52
N TYR A 171 16.16 2.03 0.51
CA TYR A 171 15.60 2.92 -0.51
C TYR A 171 16.12 4.35 -0.38
N ALA A 172 16.21 4.90 0.83
CA ALA A 172 16.80 6.21 1.10
C ALA A 172 18.28 6.28 0.68
N ALA A 173 19.03 5.19 0.83
CA ALA A 173 20.41 5.11 0.41
C ALA A 173 20.61 4.99 -1.12
N GLY A 174 19.55 4.85 -1.93
CA GLY A 174 19.65 4.72 -3.39
C GLY A 174 19.05 3.44 -3.97
N GLY A 175 18.39 2.62 -3.14
CA GLY A 175 17.65 1.44 -3.57
C GLY A 175 18.42 0.13 -3.57
N VAL A 176 17.66 -0.97 -3.58
CA VAL A 176 18.18 -2.36 -3.65
C VAL A 176 19.03 -2.59 -4.93
N PRO A 177 18.66 -2.09 -6.12
CA PRO A 177 19.47 -2.27 -7.33
C PRO A 177 20.85 -1.60 -7.24
N ALA A 178 20.94 -0.39 -6.68
CA ALA A 178 22.22 0.31 -6.51
C ALA A 178 23.15 -0.43 -5.52
N LYS A 179 22.57 -1.03 -4.49
CA LYS A 179 23.28 -1.89 -3.54
C LYS A 179 23.79 -3.18 -4.19
N MET A 180 22.96 -3.85 -4.98
CA MET A 180 23.32 -5.12 -5.65
C MET A 180 24.36 -4.93 -6.74
N ASN A 181 24.31 -3.81 -7.45
CA ASN A 181 25.27 -3.46 -8.51
C ASN A 181 26.56 -2.82 -7.98
N GLY A 182 26.71 -2.68 -6.66
CA GLY A 182 27.90 -2.08 -6.04
C GLY A 182 28.15 -0.64 -6.47
N LEU A 183 27.10 0.11 -6.82
CA LEU A 183 27.25 1.47 -7.34
C LEU A 183 27.77 2.42 -6.24
N PRO A 184 28.73 3.30 -6.56
CA PRO A 184 29.28 4.27 -5.59
C PRO A 184 28.24 5.28 -5.11
N GLU A 185 27.11 5.38 -5.82
CA GLU A 185 25.98 6.24 -5.45
C GLU A 185 25.19 5.70 -4.25
N TYR A 186 25.30 4.40 -3.92
CA TYR A 186 24.61 3.84 -2.76
C TYR A 186 25.19 4.42 -1.46
N GLY A 187 24.33 5.08 -0.69
CA GLY A 187 24.71 5.81 0.52
C GLY A 187 25.42 7.14 0.25
N SER A 188 25.37 7.65 -0.98
CA SER A 188 25.92 8.96 -1.33
C SER A 188 25.19 10.11 -0.61
N LEU A 189 25.89 11.22 -0.42
CA LEU A 189 25.32 12.43 0.18
C LEU A 189 24.11 12.96 -0.63
N LEU A 190 24.07 12.68 -1.94
CA LEU A 190 22.95 13.03 -2.81
C LEU A 190 21.70 12.20 -2.49
N ASN A 191 21.82 10.89 -2.35
CA ASN A 191 20.66 10.04 -2.01
C ASN A 191 20.13 10.34 -0.61
N TRP A 192 21.03 10.57 0.36
CA TRP A 192 20.64 10.99 1.70
C TRP A 192 20.00 12.38 1.76
N SER A 193 20.49 13.35 0.98
CA SER A 193 19.91 14.70 0.96
C SER A 193 18.53 14.72 0.30
N VAL A 194 18.35 13.98 -0.80
CA VAL A 194 17.03 13.80 -1.43
C VAL A 194 16.08 13.11 -0.46
N ALA A 195 16.50 12.03 0.20
CA ALA A 195 15.68 11.36 1.21
C ALA A 195 15.30 12.30 2.36
N GLY A 196 16.23 13.12 2.85
CA GLY A 196 15.98 14.09 3.92
C GLY A 196 15.11 15.29 3.54
N VAL A 197 14.98 15.62 2.25
CA VAL A 197 14.03 16.64 1.76
C VAL A 197 12.63 16.07 1.59
N VAL A 198 12.53 14.78 1.28
CA VAL A 198 11.26 14.09 1.01
C VAL A 198 10.56 13.61 2.29
N ILE A 199 11.33 13.23 3.33
CA ILE A 199 10.84 12.81 4.65
C ILE A 199 10.55 14.03 5.52
#